data_AF-A0A940TT31-F1
#
_entry.id   AF-A0A940TT31-F1
#
_cell.length_a   1.000
_cell.length_b   1.000
_cell.length_c   1.000
_cell.angle_alpha   90.00
_cell.angle_beta   90.00
_cell.angle_gamma   90.00
#
_symmetry.space_group_name_H-M   'P 1'
#
loop_
_entity.id
_entity.type
_entity.pdbx_description
1 polymer ?
#
loop_
_entity_poly.entity_id
_entity_poly.type
_entity_poly.pdbx_seq_one_letter_code
_entity_poly.pdbx_strand_id
1 'polypeptide(L)'
;MTKLDCLFLHVPRRFSDSPSFHRFLWTNFLPMELLGVADLIQRQGVCTQIIHLGVERIADRNFSILSYLEEKRPPMIFLDLHWHHQSFGVIE
;
A
#
# COMPACT_ATOMS: atom_id res chain seq x y z
N MET A 1 18.29 4.16 -12.63
CA MET A 1 16.92 3.79 -12.22
C MET A 1 15.98 4.88 -12.69
N THR A 2 14.90 4.53 -13.38
CA THR A 2 13.83 5.47 -13.72
C THR A 2 13.28 6.08 -12.43
N LYS A 3 13.14 7.40 -12.41
CA LYS A 3 12.57 8.13 -11.27
C LYS A 3 11.08 7.77 -11.16
N LEU A 4 10.63 7.42 -9.96
CA LEU A 4 9.23 7.08 -9.71
C LEU A 4 8.39 8.38 -9.72
N ASP A 5 7.33 8.42 -10.52
CA ASP A 5 6.43 9.57 -10.62
C ASP A 5 5.21 9.41 -9.70
N CYS A 6 4.75 8.18 -9.48
CA CYS A 6 3.54 7.91 -8.73
C CYS A 6 3.65 6.61 -7.93
N LEU A 7 3.35 6.69 -6.64
CA LEU A 7 3.26 5.52 -5.76
C LEU A 7 1.80 5.30 -5.34
N PHE A 8 1.27 4.11 -5.56
CA PHE A 8 0.02 3.68 -4.95
C PHE A 8 0.33 2.87 -3.70
N LEU A 9 -0.29 3.23 -2.58
CA LEU A 9 -0.07 2.59 -1.30
C LEU A 9 -1.37 1.99 -0.78
N HIS A 10 -1.41 0.66 -0.75
CA HIS A 10 -2.50 -0.10 -0.18
C HIS A 10 -2.22 -0.51 1.26
N VAL A 11 -3.11 -0.09 2.16
CA VAL A 11 -3.06 -0.41 3.58
C VAL A 11 -4.18 -1.41 3.91
N PRO A 12 -3.85 -2.70 4.09
CA PRO A 12 -4.86 -3.70 4.43
C PRO A 12 -5.34 -3.50 5.87
N ARG A 13 -6.53 -4.05 6.16
CA ARG A 13 -7.12 -3.98 7.51
C ARG A 13 -6.29 -4.82 8.48
N ARG A 14 -5.81 -4.20 9.56
CA ARG A 14 -5.35 -4.91 10.75
C ARG A 14 -6.54 -5.21 11.66
N PHE A 15 -6.68 -6.44 12.16
CA PHE A 15 -7.47 -6.64 13.38
C PHE A 15 -6.72 -6.01 14.56
N SER A 16 -7.49 -5.57 15.55
CA SER A 16 -6.98 -4.96 16.78
C SER A 16 -5.87 -5.79 17.42
N ASP A 17 -5.05 -5.15 18.25
CA ASP A 17 -4.17 -5.80 19.23
C ASP A 17 -5.01 -6.53 20.30
N SER A 18 -5.92 -7.41 19.90
CA SER A 18 -6.60 -8.33 20.82
C SER A 18 -5.57 -9.38 21.25
N PRO A 19 -5.24 -9.48 22.55
CA PRO A 19 -4.26 -10.44 23.04
C PRO A 19 -4.64 -11.90 22.77
N SER A 20 -5.93 -12.14 22.51
CA SER A 20 -6.55 -13.48 22.45
C SER A 20 -6.53 -14.10 21.05
N PHE A 21 -6.33 -13.31 20.01
CA PHE A 21 -6.22 -13.79 18.62
C PHE A 21 -4.87 -13.35 18.10
N HIS A 22 -4.06 -14.29 17.60
CA HIS A 22 -2.79 -13.96 16.93
C HIS A 22 -3.02 -12.86 15.89
N ARG A 23 -2.00 -12.01 15.65
CA ARG A 23 -2.05 -10.90 14.69
C ARG A 23 -2.43 -11.40 13.29
N PHE A 24 -3.71 -11.45 12.99
CA PHE A 24 -4.23 -11.87 11.69
C PHE A 24 -4.51 -10.63 10.84
N LEU A 25 -3.89 -10.56 9.67
CA LEU A 25 -4.32 -9.67 8.59
C LEU A 25 -5.58 -10.29 7.99
N TRP A 26 -6.75 -9.79 8.38
CA TRP A 26 -8.02 -10.41 8.00
C TRP A 26 -8.33 -10.24 6.51
N THR A 27 -7.80 -9.19 5.88
CA THR A 27 -8.02 -8.92 4.45
C THR A 27 -6.77 -8.37 3.77
N ASN A 28 -5.87 -9.26 3.37
CA ASN A 28 -4.88 -9.00 2.32
C ASN A 28 -5.48 -9.34 0.95
N PHE A 29 -6.63 -8.75 0.63
CA PHE A 29 -7.18 -8.90 -0.70
C PHE A 29 -6.33 -8.10 -1.68
N LEU A 30 -6.18 -8.64 -2.89
CA LEU A 30 -5.54 -7.93 -3.97
C LEU A 30 -6.42 -6.70 -4.32
N PRO A 31 -5.90 -5.46 -4.24
CA PRO A 31 -6.68 -4.27 -4.56
C PRO A 31 -6.74 -4.12 -6.09
N MET A 32 -7.67 -4.87 -6.70
CA MET A 32 -7.78 -5.01 -8.16
C MET A 32 -8.01 -3.67 -8.86
N GLU A 33 -8.74 -2.75 -8.23
CA GLU A 33 -8.94 -1.39 -8.73
C GLU A 33 -7.63 -0.61 -8.82
N LEU A 34 -6.74 -0.78 -7.84
CA LEU A 34 -5.43 -0.13 -7.81
C LEU A 34 -4.56 -0.58 -8.98
N LEU A 35 -4.59 -1.89 -9.28
CA LEU A 35 -3.89 -2.47 -10.42
C LEU A 35 -4.39 -1.88 -11.74
N GLY A 36 -5.70 -1.74 -11.89
CA GLY A 36 -6.31 -1.16 -13.09
C GLY A 36 -5.93 0.31 -13.28
N VAL A 37 -5.98 1.11 -12.22
CA VAL A 37 -5.61 2.54 -12.29
C VAL A 37 -4.11 2.71 -12.55
N ALA A 38 -3.26 1.92 -11.89
CA ALA A 38 -1.81 1.97 -12.09
C ALA A 38 -1.42 1.60 -13.53
N ASP A 39 -2.01 0.53 -14.10
CA ASP A 39 -1.80 0.15 -15.50
C ASP A 39 -2.27 1.26 -16.46
N LEU A 40 -3.45 1.84 -16.21
CA LEU A 40 -3.98 2.91 -17.04
C LEU A 40 -3.02 4.11 -17.14
N ILE A 41 -2.48 4.57 -16.01
CA ILE A 41 -1.57 5.73 -16.00
C ILE A 41 -0.15 5.36 -16.44
N GLN A 42 0.28 4.12 -16.19
CA GLN A 42 1.56 3.62 -16.69
C GLN A 42 1.59 3.60 -18.22
N ARG A 43 0.47 3.23 -18.87
CA ARG A 43 0.32 3.30 -20.33
C ARG A 43 0.40 4.72 -20.91
N GLN A 44 0.22 5.75 -20.07
CA GLN A 44 0.39 7.16 -20.46
C GLN A 44 1.82 7.68 -20.22
N GLY A 45 2.76 6.80 -19.87
CA GLY A 45 4.17 7.16 -19.65
C GLY A 45 4.49 7.63 -18.24
N VAL A 46 3.57 7.49 -17.28
CA VAL A 46 3.82 7.80 -15.87
C VAL A 46 4.52 6.60 -15.22
N CYS A 47 5.72 6.78 -14.65
CA CYS A 47 6.39 5.69 -13.94
C CYS A 47 5.70 5.42 -12.61
N THR A 48 5.07 4.26 -12.46
CA THR A 48 4.24 3.95 -11.30
C THR A 48 4.68 2.70 -10.56
N GLN A 49 4.32 2.62 -9.29
CA GLN A 49 4.53 1.44 -8.47
C GLN A 49 3.39 1.29 -7.47
N ILE A 50 3.05 0.04 -7.14
CA ILE A 50 2.11 -0.30 -6.08
C ILE A 50 2.89 -0.91 -4.93
N ILE A 51 2.61 -0.46 -3.70
CA ILE A 51 3.09 -1.06 -2.46
C ILE A 51 1.87 -1.53 -1.66
N HIS A 52 1.82 -2.83 -1.35
CA HIS A 52 0.80 -3.40 -0.49
C HIS A 52 1.41 -3.71 0.88
N LEU A 53 1.12 -2.90 1.90
CA LEU A 53 1.81 -2.97 3.19
C LEU A 53 1.67 -4.32 3.92
N GLY A 54 0.53 -5.02 3.76
CA GLY A 54 0.39 -6.37 4.31
C GLY A 54 1.30 -7.40 3.65
N VAL A 55 1.40 -7.39 2.31
CA VAL A 55 2.26 -8.29 1.56
C VAL A 55 3.72 -7.99 1.86
N GLU A 56 4.13 -6.72 1.81
CA GLU A 56 5.50 -6.32 2.16
C GLU A 56 5.89 -6.79 3.56
N ARG A 57 5.01 -6.64 4.56
CA ARG A 57 5.27 -7.09 5.93
C ARG A 57 5.28 -8.61 6.12
N ILE A 58 4.61 -9.35 5.24
CA ILE A 58 4.69 -10.81 5.21
C ILE A 58 6.04 -11.25 4.63
N ALA A 59 6.50 -10.60 3.56
CA ALA A 59 7.76 -10.89 2.91
C ALA A 59 8.98 -10.44 3.76
N ASP A 60 8.92 -9.24 4.32
CA ASP A 60 9.91 -8.67 5.22
C ASP A 60 9.23 -7.99 6.41
N ARG A 61 9.38 -8.60 7.60
CA ARG A 61 8.81 -8.06 8.84
C ARG A 61 9.39 -6.70 9.24
N ASN A 62 10.56 -6.34 8.72
CA ASN A 62 11.23 -5.07 8.98
C ASN A 62 10.88 -3.99 7.95
N PHE A 63 10.03 -4.30 6.97
CA PHE A 63 9.64 -3.34 5.95
C PHE A 63 9.07 -2.06 6.58
N SER A 64 9.64 -0.92 6.20
CA SER A 64 9.27 0.41 6.64
C SER A 64 8.87 1.26 5.44
N ILE A 65 7.58 1.61 5.37
CA ILE A 65 7.08 2.51 4.33
C ILE A 65 7.74 3.89 4.40
N LEU A 66 8.09 4.37 5.60
CA LEU A 66 8.74 5.66 5.77
C LEU A 66 10.13 5.67 5.12
N SER A 67 10.94 4.63 5.40
CA SER A 67 12.26 4.47 4.80
C SER A 67 12.17 4.31 3.28
N TYR A 68 11.16 3.58 2.80
CA TYR A 68 10.89 3.44 1.37
C TYR A 68 10.57 4.79 0.70
N LEU A 69 9.73 5.61 1.33
CA LEU A 69 9.37 6.94 0.83
C LEU A 69 10.56 7.91 0.84
N GLU A 70 11.42 7.85 1.86
CA GLU A 70 12.65 8.65 1.93
C GLU A 70 13.65 8.32 0.82
N GLU A 71 13.76 7.04 0.45
CA GLU A 71 14.61 6.55 -0.62
C GLU A 71 14.05 6.92 -2.01
N LYS A 72 12.78 6.59 -2.27
CA LYS A 72 12.18 6.73 -3.61
C LYS A 72 11.72 8.16 -3.91
N ARG A 73 11.30 8.90 -2.89
CA ARG A 73 10.77 10.28 -2.97
C ARG A 73 9.80 10.47 -4.14
N PRO A 74 8.73 9.65 -4.25
CA PRO A 74 7.73 9.84 -5.28
C PRO A 74 7.08 11.22 -5.12
N PRO A 75 6.88 11.99 -6.20
CA PRO A 75 6.23 13.30 -6.13
C PRO A 75 4.73 13.19 -5.86
N MET A 76 4.12 12.02 -6.08
CA MET A 76 2.70 11.75 -5.84
C MET A 76 2.51 10.40 -5.16
N ILE A 77 1.65 10.37 -4.14
CA ILE A 77 1.26 9.15 -3.42
C ILE A 77 -0.26 9.06 -3.45
N PHE A 78 -0.80 7.96 -3.97
CA PHE A 78 -2.21 7.62 -3.91
C PHE A 78 -2.45 6.65 -2.76
N LEU A 79 -3.42 7.00 -1.92
CA LEU A 79 -3.90 6.18 -0.83
C LEU A 79 -5.30 5.70 -1.19
N ASP A 80 -5.50 4.39 -1.34
CA ASP A 80 -6.84 3.86 -1.55
C ASP A 80 -7.60 3.70 -0.23
N LEU A 81 -8.88 4.05 -0.27
CA LEU A 81 -9.84 3.83 0.81
C LEU A 81 -10.75 2.67 0.41
N HIS A 82 -10.16 1.49 0.20
CA HIS A 82 -10.83 0.34 -0.38
C HIS A 82 -12.07 -0.11 0.43
N TRP A 83 -12.06 0.04 1.76
CA TRP A 83 -13.24 -0.13 2.61
C TRP A 83 -13.35 0.95 3.68
N HIS A 84 -14.58 1.35 4.04
CA HIS A 84 -14.81 2.34 5.10
C HIS A 84 -14.15 1.95 6.45
N HIS A 85 -14.07 0.65 6.75
CA HIS A 85 -13.40 0.14 7.95
C HIS A 85 -11.87 0.18 7.87
N GLN A 86 -11.29 0.32 6.67
CA GLN A 86 -9.84 0.48 6.47
C GLN A 86 -9.41 1.94 6.58
N SER A 87 -10.34 2.89 6.39
CA SER A 87 -10.02 4.32 6.30
C SER A 87 -9.23 4.85 7.49
N PHE A 88 -9.49 4.38 8.71
CA PHE A 88 -8.72 4.79 9.89
C PHE A 88 -7.22 4.52 9.71
N GLY A 89 -6.83 3.31 9.29
CA GLY A 89 -5.41 2.96 9.12
C GLY A 89 -4.75 3.57 7.88
N VAL A 90 -5.53 4.17 6.98
CA VAL A 90 -5.03 4.89 5.81
C VAL A 90 -4.86 6.39 6.11
N ILE A 91 -5.75 6.96 6.92
CA ILE A 91 -5.84 8.41 7.19
C ILE A 91 -5.00 8.82 8.41
N GLU A 92 -4.97 8.00 9.46
CA GLU A 92 -4.24 8.25 10.73
C GLU A 92 -2.87 7.57 10.74
#